data_AF-A0A7J7JC63-F1
#
_entry.id   AF-A0A7J7JC63-F1
#
_cell.length_a   1.000
_cell.length_b   1.000
_cell.length_c   1.000
_cell.angle_alpha   90.00
_cell.angle_beta   90.00
_cell.angle_gamma   90.00
#
_symmetry.space_group_name_H-M   'P 1'
#
loop_
_entity.id
_entity.type
_entity.pdbx_description
1 polymer ?
#
loop_
_entity_poly.entity_id
_entity_poly.type
_entity_poly.pdbx_seq_one_letter_code
_entity_poly.pdbx_strand_id
1 'polypeptide(L)'
;MKSSVAFRKSVSDDTERVVEKSDTNSSIVSDDVTKPPQTVREHVAHIIHSRKFQILVICLVVLDCMLVISELLIDLKAFEQEAEVGHSLSESSTSSHTLVTNDEPGDDVKQALEAAEQRKAATIIAAEVLHYCSIVILSIFLLEICAKLFAMGKEFFYHKMEIIDAVIVIISFALDIAFIDAEGLASAFGLLVLLRLWRIGRVVNGIVLSMNTKAEKKIAKEKGLREAAEAELVKYREYCSAQEREIEALQLLLTQHDIKFTKMAKPMPPVSTINVVAEVNQYIEAIRVADSADDSAT
;
A
#
# COMPACT_ATOMS: atom_id res chain seq x y z
N MET A 1 -56.82 39.12 -3.01
CA MET A 1 -56.24 38.09 -2.12
C MET A 1 -56.48 36.63 -2.54
N LYS A 2 -57.49 36.27 -3.35
CA LYS A 2 -57.74 34.86 -3.75
C LYS A 2 -56.81 34.30 -4.86
N SER A 3 -56.13 35.15 -5.63
CA SER A 3 -55.28 34.71 -6.77
C SER A 3 -53.86 34.29 -6.36
N SER A 4 -53.27 34.91 -5.33
CA SER A 4 -51.90 34.59 -4.87
C SER A 4 -51.82 33.26 -4.10
N VAL A 5 -52.92 32.82 -3.50
CA VAL A 5 -53.04 31.51 -2.82
C VAL A 5 -53.20 30.36 -3.81
N ALA A 6 -53.83 30.60 -4.97
CA ALA A 6 -54.00 29.59 -6.01
C ALA A 6 -52.69 29.27 -6.75
N PHE A 7 -51.84 30.28 -6.99
CA PHE A 7 -50.55 30.10 -7.65
C PHE A 7 -49.53 29.35 -6.77
N ARG A 8 -49.52 29.63 -5.45
CA ARG A 8 -48.66 28.92 -4.50
C ARG A 8 -49.06 27.46 -4.32
N LYS A 9 -50.35 27.15 -4.50
CA LYS A 9 -50.87 25.78 -4.45
C LYS A 9 -50.53 25.01 -5.73
N SER A 10 -50.59 25.63 -6.92
CA SER A 10 -50.18 24.93 -8.16
C SER A 10 -48.68 24.64 -8.21
N VAL A 11 -47.84 25.55 -7.70
CA VAL A 11 -46.38 25.34 -7.65
C VAL A 11 -45.98 24.27 -6.61
N SER A 12 -46.74 24.14 -5.52
CA SER A 12 -46.52 23.09 -4.51
C SER A 12 -47.01 21.72 -4.98
N ASP A 13 -48.15 21.65 -5.68
CA ASP A 13 -48.68 20.39 -6.25
C ASP A 13 -47.79 19.85 -7.39
N ASP A 14 -47.11 20.72 -8.14
CA ASP A 14 -46.17 20.33 -9.19
C ASP A 14 -44.80 19.87 -8.64
N THR A 15 -44.44 20.28 -7.41
CA THR A 15 -43.21 19.78 -6.74
C THR A 15 -43.43 18.47 -6.01
N GLU A 16 -44.65 18.20 -5.53
CA GLU A 16 -44.99 16.92 -4.87
C GLU A 16 -45.12 15.76 -5.87
N ARG A 17 -45.54 16.03 -7.11
CA ARG A 17 -45.59 15.03 -8.19
C ARG A 17 -44.23 14.56 -8.71
N VAL A 18 -43.15 15.30 -8.44
CA VAL A 18 -41.79 14.94 -8.90
C VAL A 18 -41.08 14.04 -7.89
N VAL A 19 -41.53 14.00 -6.63
CA VAL A 19 -40.88 13.20 -5.57
C VAL A 19 -41.45 11.77 -5.49
N GLU A 20 -42.66 11.52 -6.00
CA GLU A 20 -43.33 10.21 -5.87
C GLU A 20 -43.25 9.32 -7.12
N LYS A 21 -42.12 9.38 -7.84
CA LYS A 21 -41.76 8.41 -8.90
C LYS A 21 -40.38 7.80 -8.65
N SER A 22 -40.24 7.08 -7.55
CA SER A 22 -39.10 6.16 -7.35
C SER A 22 -39.50 4.77 -6.88
N ASP A 23 -40.77 4.53 -6.56
CA ASP A 23 -41.25 3.18 -6.24
C ASP A 23 -41.82 2.52 -7.48
N THR A 24 -40.86 2.01 -8.25
CA THR A 24 -40.97 0.93 -9.22
C THR A 24 -42.06 -0.09 -8.83
N ASN A 25 -43.19 -0.07 -9.54
CA ASN A 25 -43.88 -1.30 -9.87
C ASN A 25 -43.89 -1.42 -11.40
N SER A 26 -42.78 -1.95 -11.93
CA SER A 26 -42.73 -2.48 -13.29
C SER A 26 -42.54 -3.99 -13.18
N SER A 27 -43.69 -4.66 -13.30
CA SER A 27 -43.85 -5.99 -13.84
C SER A 27 -42.78 -6.38 -14.87
N ILE A 28 -42.24 -7.58 -14.69
CA ILE A 28 -42.06 -8.61 -15.72
C ILE A 28 -41.68 -8.04 -17.10
N VAL A 29 -40.38 -7.81 -17.29
CA VAL A 29 -39.74 -7.98 -18.60
C VAL A 29 -38.47 -8.80 -18.33
N SER A 30 -38.47 -10.01 -18.88
CA SER A 30 -37.31 -10.89 -18.94
C SER A 30 -36.26 -10.26 -19.86
N ASP A 31 -35.40 -9.41 -19.31
CA ASP A 31 -34.14 -9.07 -19.95
C ASP A 31 -33.03 -9.88 -19.29
N ASP A 32 -32.72 -10.98 -19.99
CA ASP A 32 -31.51 -11.78 -19.92
C ASP A 32 -30.29 -10.88 -20.22
N VAL A 33 -29.93 -10.02 -19.28
CA VAL A 33 -28.62 -9.35 -19.25
C VAL A 33 -27.81 -10.04 -18.16
N THR A 34 -27.06 -11.05 -18.58
CA THR A 34 -25.94 -11.68 -17.88
C THR A 34 -25.24 -10.71 -16.91
N LYS A 35 -25.57 -10.81 -15.61
CA LYS A 35 -24.61 -10.43 -14.56
C LYS A 35 -23.43 -11.40 -14.73
N PRO A 36 -22.19 -10.93 -14.99
CA PRO A 36 -21.07 -11.85 -15.03
C PRO A 36 -21.03 -12.57 -13.67
N PRO A 37 -20.87 -13.91 -13.64
CA PRO A 37 -20.87 -14.65 -12.40
C PRO A 37 -19.85 -14.01 -11.47
N GLN A 38 -20.24 -13.72 -10.21
CA GLN A 38 -19.31 -13.28 -9.17
C GLN A 38 -18.22 -14.33 -9.05
N THR A 39 -17.14 -14.09 -9.79
CA THR A 39 -16.16 -15.12 -10.08
C THR A 39 -15.25 -15.18 -8.87
N VAL A 40 -14.62 -16.32 -8.61
CA VAL A 40 -13.59 -16.51 -7.57
C VAL A 40 -12.61 -15.31 -7.49
N ARG A 41 -12.39 -14.64 -8.63
CA ARG A 41 -11.71 -13.35 -8.78
C ARG A 41 -12.16 -12.24 -7.82
N GLU A 42 -13.46 -12.02 -7.60
CA GLU A 42 -13.95 -10.98 -6.65
C GLU A 42 -13.64 -11.34 -5.20
N HIS A 43 -13.81 -12.60 -4.82
CA HIS A 43 -13.51 -13.07 -3.47
C HIS A 43 -12.01 -13.00 -3.18
N VAL A 44 -11.19 -13.43 -4.14
CA VAL A 44 -9.73 -13.36 -4.06
C VAL A 44 -9.24 -11.91 -4.08
N ALA A 45 -9.84 -11.04 -4.89
CA ALA A 45 -9.53 -9.61 -4.90
C ALA A 45 -9.83 -8.96 -3.53
N HIS A 46 -10.96 -9.29 -2.91
CA HIS A 46 -11.30 -8.78 -1.58
C HIS A 46 -10.30 -9.24 -0.51
N ILE A 47 -9.86 -10.50 -0.58
CA ILE A 47 -8.83 -11.05 0.33
C ILE A 47 -7.48 -10.37 0.11
N ILE A 48 -7.07 -10.14 -1.15
CA ILE A 48 -5.78 -9.52 -1.49
C ILE A 48 -5.71 -8.05 -1.07
N HIS A 49 -6.80 -7.30 -1.21
CA HIS A 49 -6.84 -5.89 -0.79
C HIS A 49 -6.92 -5.71 0.74
N SER A 50 -7.10 -6.81 1.49
CA SER A 50 -7.09 -6.75 2.95
C SER A 50 -5.74 -6.31 3.48
N ARG A 51 -5.76 -5.35 4.43
CA ARG A 51 -4.55 -4.93 5.17
C ARG A 51 -3.83 -6.11 5.82
N LYS A 52 -4.59 -7.13 6.25
CA LYS A 52 -4.03 -8.35 6.86
C LYS A 52 -3.20 -9.14 5.85
N PHE A 53 -3.66 -9.24 4.60
CA PHE A 53 -2.93 -9.89 3.54
C PHE A 53 -1.69 -9.09 3.15
N GLN A 54 -1.79 -7.76 3.01
CA GLN A 54 -0.62 -6.91 2.74
C GLN A 54 0.46 -7.05 3.81
N ILE A 55 0.08 -7.08 5.10
CA ILE A 55 1.02 -7.31 6.21
C ILE A 55 1.62 -8.72 6.13
N LEU A 56 0.81 -9.75 5.86
CA LEU A 56 1.28 -11.13 5.71
C LEU A 56 2.35 -11.24 4.63
N VAL A 57 2.10 -10.66 3.46
CA VAL A 57 3.05 -10.61 2.33
C VAL A 57 4.37 -9.98 2.78
N ILE A 58 4.31 -8.80 3.42
CA ILE A 58 5.50 -8.08 3.86
C ILE A 58 6.27 -8.92 4.89
N CYS A 59 5.58 -9.52 5.86
CA CYS A 59 6.17 -10.41 6.85
C CYS A 59 6.84 -11.62 6.19
N LEU A 60 6.21 -12.23 5.18
CA LEU A 60 6.83 -13.31 4.42
C LEU A 60 8.10 -12.81 3.73
N VAL A 61 8.08 -11.68 3.01
CA VAL A 61 9.29 -11.14 2.33
C VAL A 61 10.43 -10.90 3.31
N VAL A 62 10.13 -10.33 4.49
CA VAL A 62 11.14 -10.13 5.53
C VAL A 62 11.72 -11.48 5.99
N LEU A 63 10.87 -12.50 6.19
CA LEU A 63 11.29 -13.84 6.57
C LEU A 63 12.18 -14.49 5.48
N ASP A 64 11.86 -14.32 4.19
CA ASP A 64 12.71 -14.76 3.08
C ASP A 64 14.11 -14.14 3.17
N CYS A 65 14.18 -12.81 3.36
CA CYS A 65 15.45 -12.12 3.51
C CYS A 65 16.24 -12.65 4.71
N MET A 66 15.57 -12.94 5.83
CA MET A 66 16.22 -13.52 7.01
C MET A 66 16.75 -14.94 6.76
N LEU A 67 15.99 -15.77 6.03
CA LEU A 67 16.44 -17.12 5.66
C LEU A 67 17.62 -17.07 4.69
N VAL A 68 17.59 -16.19 3.70
CA VAL A 68 18.70 -15.97 2.76
C VAL A 68 19.96 -15.54 3.49
N ILE A 69 19.83 -14.56 4.39
CA ILE A 69 20.97 -14.11 5.20
C ILE A 69 21.50 -15.26 6.06
N SER A 70 20.61 -16.10 6.61
CA SER A 70 21.01 -17.25 7.43
C SER A 70 21.74 -18.32 6.61
N GLU A 71 21.26 -18.62 5.41
CA GLU A 71 21.89 -19.53 4.45
C GLU A 71 23.30 -19.01 4.09
N LEU A 72 23.42 -17.74 3.68
CA LEU A 72 24.70 -17.10 3.38
C LEU A 72 25.67 -17.06 4.57
N LEU A 73 25.18 -16.82 5.78
CA LEU A 73 26.01 -16.79 6.98
C LEU A 73 26.56 -18.18 7.33
N ILE A 74 25.80 -19.24 7.05
CA ILE A 74 26.24 -20.61 7.28
C ILE A 74 27.24 -21.02 6.21
N ASP A 75 26.98 -20.69 4.95
CA ASP A 75 27.91 -20.95 3.85
C ASP A 75 29.25 -20.22 4.04
N LEU A 76 29.21 -18.96 4.51
CA LEU A 76 30.42 -18.20 4.80
C LEU A 76 31.22 -18.81 5.96
N LYS A 77 30.53 -19.27 7.02
CA LYS A 77 31.18 -19.95 8.16
C LYS A 77 31.77 -21.30 7.76
N ALA A 78 31.10 -22.04 6.88
CA ALA A 78 31.62 -23.28 6.36
C ALA A 78 32.92 -23.04 5.56
N PHE A 79 32.96 -22.00 4.73
CA PHE A 79 34.14 -21.63 3.95
C PHE A 79 35.32 -21.15 4.81
N GLU A 80 35.06 -20.35 5.85
CA GLU A 80 36.11 -19.88 6.78
C GLU A 80 36.76 -21.07 7.52
N GLN A 81 35.98 -22.09 7.85
CA GLN A 81 36.47 -23.30 8.50
C GLN A 81 37.35 -24.16 7.58
N GLU A 82 37.11 -24.15 6.27
CA GLU A 82 37.99 -24.80 5.28
C GLU A 82 39.31 -24.05 5.09
N ALA A 83 39.28 -22.71 5.14
CA ALA A 83 40.45 -21.86 4.99
C ALA A 83 41.46 -22.01 6.15
N GLU A 84 40.98 -22.10 7.40
CA GLU A 84 41.86 -22.34 8.56
C GLU A 84 42.52 -23.72 8.53
N VAL A 85 41.79 -24.76 8.10
CA VAL A 85 42.34 -26.11 7.97
C VAL A 85 43.41 -26.17 6.87
N GLY A 86 43.19 -25.50 5.73
CA GLY A 86 44.16 -25.42 4.63
C GLY A 86 45.48 -24.74 5.03
N HIS A 87 45.43 -23.71 5.88
CA HIS A 87 46.64 -23.00 6.34
C HIS A 87 47.48 -23.85 7.31
N SER A 88 46.84 -24.63 8.19
CA SER A 88 47.54 -25.51 9.14
C SER A 88 48.27 -26.69 8.48
N LEU A 89 47.77 -27.20 7.35
CA LEU A 89 48.40 -28.26 6.55
C LEU A 89 49.62 -27.76 5.76
N SER A 90 49.63 -26.47 5.38
CA SER A 90 50.77 -25.87 4.69
C SER A 90 51.95 -25.57 5.62
N GLU A 91 51.73 -25.28 6.91
CA GLU A 91 52.81 -25.06 7.88
C GLU A 91 53.47 -26.37 8.34
N SER A 92 52.76 -27.50 8.31
CA SER A 92 53.32 -28.80 8.68
C SER A 92 54.28 -29.40 7.64
N SER A 93 54.32 -28.86 6.42
CA SER A 93 55.16 -29.42 5.33
C SER A 93 56.56 -28.80 5.24
N THR A 94 56.94 -27.84 6.10
CA THR A 94 58.26 -27.15 6.01
C THR A 94 59.15 -27.28 7.23
N SER A 95 58.85 -28.16 8.18
CA SER A 95 59.80 -28.50 9.26
C SER A 95 59.93 -30.01 9.42
N SER A 96 60.70 -30.59 8.49
CA SER A 96 61.41 -31.83 8.77
C SER A 96 62.22 -31.65 10.04
N HIS A 97 61.96 -32.52 11.00
CA HIS A 97 62.78 -32.93 12.15
C HIS A 97 62.21 -32.55 13.51
N THR A 98 61.25 -33.33 14.02
CA THR A 98 61.13 -33.55 15.46
C THR A 98 60.73 -34.99 15.73
N LEU A 99 61.39 -35.56 16.73
CA LEU A 99 61.32 -36.92 17.21
C LEU A 99 59.89 -37.42 17.41
N VAL A 100 59.67 -38.67 17.02
CA VAL A 100 58.56 -39.51 17.47
C VAL A 100 58.66 -39.68 18.98
N THR A 101 57.88 -38.90 19.74
CA THR A 101 57.41 -39.31 21.07
C THR A 101 56.03 -39.92 20.90
N ASN A 102 55.93 -41.23 21.17
CA ASN A 102 54.66 -41.97 21.18
C ASN A 102 53.87 -41.62 22.46
N ASP A 103 53.57 -40.34 22.67
CA ASP A 103 52.62 -39.94 23.71
C ASP A 103 51.23 -39.95 23.09
N GLU A 104 50.34 -40.78 23.65
CA GLU A 104 48.92 -40.74 23.32
C GLU A 104 48.41 -39.29 23.48
N PRO A 105 47.62 -38.77 22.53
CA PRO A 105 47.08 -37.43 22.65
C PRO A 105 46.31 -37.33 23.96
N GLY A 106 46.71 -36.39 24.82
CA GLY A 106 46.12 -36.18 26.14
C GLY A 106 44.61 -36.01 26.06
N ASP A 107 43.91 -36.41 27.11
CA ASP A 107 42.44 -36.46 27.16
C ASP A 107 41.78 -35.11 26.78
N ASP A 108 42.45 -34.00 27.07
CA ASP A 108 42.01 -32.64 26.71
C ASP A 108 41.95 -32.41 25.18
N VAL A 109 42.89 -32.98 24.43
CA VAL A 109 42.97 -32.85 22.96
C VAL A 109 41.91 -33.74 22.31
N LYS A 110 41.69 -34.95 22.83
CA LYS A 110 40.63 -35.85 22.37
C LYS A 110 39.25 -35.22 22.56
N GLN A 111 38.99 -34.62 23.72
CA GLN A 111 37.73 -33.94 24.00
C GLN A 111 37.50 -32.72 23.10
N ALA A 112 38.54 -31.93 22.82
CA ALA A 112 38.45 -30.79 21.91
C ALA A 112 38.17 -31.21 20.46
N LEU A 113 38.77 -32.31 20.01
CA LEU A 113 38.56 -32.86 18.67
C LEU A 113 37.12 -33.37 18.48
N GLU A 114 36.60 -34.11 19.46
CA GLU A 114 35.20 -34.60 19.45
C GLU A 114 34.19 -33.44 19.45
N ALA A 115 34.42 -32.40 20.25
CA ALA A 115 33.57 -31.20 20.27
C ALA A 115 33.62 -30.43 18.94
N ALA A 116 34.77 -30.40 18.26
CA ALA A 116 34.91 -29.76 16.94
C ALA A 116 34.20 -30.56 15.84
N GLU A 117 34.31 -31.90 15.86
CA GLU A 117 33.62 -32.79 14.92
C GLU A 117 32.11 -32.71 15.07
N GLN A 118 31.62 -32.65 16.32
CA GLN A 118 30.20 -32.49 16.62
C GLN A 118 29.64 -31.13 16.15
N ARG A 119 30.45 -30.06 16.24
CA ARG A 119 30.08 -28.73 15.69
C ARG A 119 29.96 -28.76 14.18
N LYS A 120 30.89 -29.42 13.48
CA LYS A 120 30.85 -29.59 12.02
C LYS A 120 29.63 -30.39 11.56
N ALA A 121 29.30 -31.47 12.26
CA ALA A 121 28.09 -32.25 11.97
C ALA A 121 26.82 -31.41 12.15
N ALA A 122 26.74 -30.62 13.23
CA ALA A 122 25.61 -29.74 13.48
C ALA A 122 25.45 -28.64 12.41
N THR A 123 26.54 -28.07 11.90
CA THR A 123 26.48 -27.02 10.85
C THR A 123 26.03 -27.57 9.51
N ILE A 124 26.46 -28.77 9.13
CA ILE A 124 26.03 -29.42 7.87
C ILE A 124 24.53 -29.73 7.91
N ILE A 125 24.05 -30.30 9.02
CA ILE A 125 22.62 -30.59 9.20
C ILE A 125 21.80 -29.29 9.19
N ALA A 126 22.28 -28.24 9.85
CA ALA A 126 21.60 -26.94 9.84
C ALA A 126 21.52 -26.33 8.44
N ALA A 127 22.60 -26.41 7.64
CA ALA A 127 22.64 -25.93 6.27
C ALA A 127 21.63 -26.68 5.38
N GLU A 128 21.59 -28.01 5.47
CA GLU A 128 20.69 -28.85 4.67
C GLU A 128 19.21 -28.54 4.99
N VAL A 129 18.86 -28.45 6.27
CA VAL A 129 17.49 -28.12 6.69
C VAL A 129 17.10 -26.71 6.26
N LEU A 130 18.00 -25.73 6.40
CA LEU A 130 17.72 -24.35 5.99
C LEU A 130 17.55 -24.23 4.48
N HIS A 131 18.30 -25.00 3.70
CA HIS A 131 18.14 -25.06 2.25
C HIS A 131 16.76 -25.59 1.84
N TYR A 132 16.31 -26.71 2.42
CA TYR A 132 14.95 -27.22 2.16
C TYR A 132 13.87 -26.24 2.62
N CYS A 133 14.05 -25.57 3.78
CA CYS A 133 13.14 -24.53 4.24
C CYS A 133 13.08 -23.34 3.27
N SER A 134 14.21 -22.94 2.69
CA SER A 134 14.31 -21.83 1.73
C SER A 134 13.59 -22.17 0.41
N ILE A 135 13.64 -23.41 -0.05
CA ILE A 135 12.86 -23.88 -1.22
C ILE A 135 11.35 -23.89 -0.93
N VAL A 136 10.95 -24.39 0.24
CA VAL A 136 9.52 -24.45 0.63
C VAL A 136 8.94 -23.04 0.72
N ILE A 137 9.64 -22.09 1.35
CA ILE A 137 9.16 -20.71 1.45
C ILE A 137 9.09 -20.03 0.07
N LEU A 138 10.07 -20.26 -0.82
CA LEU A 138 10.04 -19.78 -2.20
C LEU A 138 8.82 -20.32 -2.98
N SER A 139 8.44 -21.58 -2.74
CA SER A 139 7.24 -22.16 -3.35
C SER A 139 5.94 -21.47 -2.86
N ILE A 140 5.87 -21.13 -1.57
CA ILE A 140 4.74 -20.40 -0.99
C ILE A 140 4.67 -18.98 -1.59
N PHE A 141 5.82 -18.32 -1.78
CA PHE A 141 5.86 -17.02 -2.45
C PHE A 141 5.40 -17.06 -3.89
N LEU A 142 5.78 -18.08 -4.64
CA LEU A 142 5.33 -18.25 -6.02
C LEU A 142 3.81 -18.36 -6.04
N LEU A 143 3.23 -19.19 -5.17
CA LEU A 143 1.79 -19.37 -5.07
C LEU A 143 1.08 -18.06 -4.69
N GLU A 144 1.66 -17.29 -3.76
CA GLU A 144 1.15 -15.96 -3.38
C GLU A 144 1.19 -14.96 -4.54
N ILE A 145 2.28 -14.91 -5.31
CA ILE A 145 2.42 -14.05 -6.49
C ILE A 145 1.43 -14.47 -7.57
N CYS A 146 1.30 -15.77 -7.84
CA CYS A 146 0.34 -16.30 -8.80
C CYS A 146 -1.09 -15.95 -8.42
N ALA A 147 -1.45 -16.06 -7.14
CA ALA A 147 -2.76 -15.65 -6.64
C ALA A 147 -3.03 -14.15 -6.85
N LYS A 148 -2.02 -13.30 -6.62
CA LYS A 148 -2.11 -11.84 -6.89
C LYS A 148 -2.25 -11.52 -8.37
N LEU A 149 -1.46 -12.17 -9.21
CA LEU A 149 -1.49 -12.00 -10.66
C LEU A 149 -2.86 -12.42 -11.23
N PHE A 150 -3.38 -13.55 -10.77
CA PHE A 150 -4.69 -14.05 -11.21
C PHE A 150 -5.85 -13.12 -10.81
N ALA A 151 -5.77 -12.51 -9.62
CA ALA A 151 -6.77 -11.57 -9.15
C ALA A 151 -6.78 -10.25 -9.94
N MET A 152 -5.60 -9.72 -10.30
CA MET A 152 -5.47 -8.43 -11.02
C MET A 152 -5.64 -8.55 -12.54
N GLY A 153 -5.37 -9.72 -13.11
CA GLY A 153 -5.93 -10.20 -14.39
C GLY A 153 -5.78 -9.28 -15.61
N LYS A 154 -6.77 -8.42 -15.89
CA LYS A 154 -6.93 -7.70 -17.17
C LYS A 154 -6.83 -6.18 -17.09
N GLU A 155 -7.00 -5.59 -15.90
CA GLU A 155 -6.90 -4.13 -15.69
C GLU A 155 -5.43 -3.65 -15.64
N PHE A 156 -4.52 -4.61 -15.39
CA PHE A 156 -3.06 -4.51 -15.34
C PHE A 156 -2.41 -4.21 -16.71
N PHE A 157 -3.03 -4.63 -17.82
CA PHE A 157 -2.45 -4.49 -19.16
C PHE A 157 -2.45 -3.04 -19.70
N TYR A 158 -3.11 -2.11 -19.02
CA TYR A 158 -3.17 -0.71 -19.43
C TYR A 158 -2.02 0.14 -18.85
N HIS A 159 -1.29 -0.35 -17.84
CA HIS A 159 -0.16 0.34 -17.23
C HIS A 159 1.17 -0.31 -17.64
N LYS A 160 1.96 0.39 -18.47
CA LYS A 160 3.25 -0.10 -19.02
C LYS A 160 4.26 -0.62 -17.97
N MET A 161 4.23 -0.09 -16.75
CA MET A 161 5.20 -0.41 -15.70
C MET A 161 4.96 -1.76 -15.04
N GLU A 162 3.73 -2.28 -15.11
CA GLU A 162 3.29 -3.50 -14.44
C GLU A 162 3.65 -4.77 -15.24
N ILE A 163 3.60 -4.69 -16.57
CA ILE A 163 3.96 -5.81 -17.46
C ILE A 163 5.48 -6.08 -17.45
N ILE A 164 6.30 -5.02 -17.49
CA ILE A 164 7.77 -5.12 -17.40
C ILE A 164 8.14 -5.80 -16.09
N ASP A 165 7.43 -5.41 -15.04
CA ASP A 165 7.47 -6.07 -13.76
C ASP A 165 7.14 -7.59 -13.93
N ALA A 166 5.95 -7.95 -14.42
CA ALA A 166 5.58 -9.37 -14.53
C ALA A 166 6.63 -10.21 -15.29
N VAL A 167 7.17 -9.67 -16.39
CA VAL A 167 8.21 -10.32 -17.20
C VAL A 167 9.51 -10.54 -16.41
N ILE A 168 10.01 -9.52 -15.71
CA ILE A 168 11.25 -9.64 -14.93
C ILE A 168 11.10 -10.71 -13.84
N VAL A 169 9.97 -10.79 -13.13
CA VAL A 169 9.76 -11.82 -12.09
C VAL A 169 9.71 -13.23 -12.68
N ILE A 170 9.11 -13.40 -13.87
CA ILE A 170 9.08 -14.69 -14.56
C ILE A 170 10.48 -15.12 -14.97
N ILE A 171 11.28 -14.21 -15.54
CA ILE A 171 12.67 -14.49 -15.91
C ILE A 171 13.49 -14.79 -14.66
N SER A 172 13.35 -14.01 -13.58
CA SER A 172 14.04 -14.25 -12.31
C SER A 172 13.72 -15.62 -11.72
N PHE A 173 12.45 -16.03 -11.72
CA PHE A 173 12.07 -17.35 -11.21
C PHE A 173 12.61 -18.51 -12.07
N ALA A 174 12.61 -18.34 -13.39
CA ALA A 174 13.21 -19.32 -14.29
C ALA A 174 14.72 -19.44 -14.06
N LEU A 175 15.40 -18.32 -13.77
CA LEU A 175 16.82 -18.31 -13.41
C LEU A 175 17.06 -18.89 -12.00
N ASP A 176 16.22 -18.60 -11.02
CA ASP A 176 16.31 -19.18 -9.67
C ASP A 176 16.22 -20.72 -9.72
N ILE A 177 15.41 -21.29 -10.61
CA ILE A 177 15.35 -22.74 -10.84
C ILE A 177 16.56 -23.23 -11.65
N ALA A 178 16.89 -22.56 -12.76
CA ALA A 178 17.91 -23.05 -13.69
C ALA A 178 19.34 -22.93 -13.14
N PHE A 179 19.60 -22.00 -12.23
CA PHE A 179 20.93 -21.79 -11.63
C PHE A 179 21.21 -22.70 -10.41
N ILE A 180 20.24 -23.49 -9.93
CA ILE A 180 20.46 -24.50 -8.90
C ILE A 180 21.48 -25.57 -9.35
N ASP A 181 21.50 -25.90 -10.64
CA ASP A 181 22.36 -26.96 -11.20
C ASP A 181 23.63 -26.42 -11.88
N ALA A 182 23.83 -25.10 -11.96
CA ALA A 182 24.96 -24.51 -12.67
C ALA A 182 26.16 -24.33 -11.72
N GLU A 183 27.24 -25.07 -11.96
CA GLU A 183 28.51 -25.14 -11.19
C GLU A 183 29.26 -23.81 -10.95
N GLY A 184 28.67 -22.66 -11.30
CA GLY A 184 29.23 -21.33 -11.07
C GLY A 184 28.93 -20.77 -9.69
N LEU A 185 29.34 -21.48 -8.63
CA LEU A 185 29.03 -21.18 -7.22
C LEU A 185 29.19 -19.69 -6.89
N ALA A 186 30.35 -19.06 -7.16
CA ALA A 186 30.59 -17.67 -6.73
C ALA A 186 29.69 -16.60 -7.41
N SER A 187 29.42 -16.74 -8.71
CA SER A 187 28.64 -15.74 -9.46
C SER A 187 27.13 -15.96 -9.35
N ALA A 188 26.70 -17.21 -9.21
CA ALA A 188 25.30 -17.58 -9.07
C ALA A 188 24.72 -17.11 -7.73
N PHE A 189 25.47 -17.24 -6.62
CA PHE A 189 25.01 -16.79 -5.30
C PHE A 189 24.70 -15.29 -5.26
N GLY A 190 25.57 -14.44 -5.84
CA GLY A 190 25.33 -13.00 -5.88
C GLY A 190 24.08 -12.61 -6.70
N LEU A 191 23.87 -13.29 -7.82
CA LEU A 191 22.67 -13.09 -8.64
C LEU A 191 21.40 -13.56 -7.90
N LEU A 192 21.43 -14.73 -7.26
CA LEU A 192 20.30 -15.27 -6.47
C LEU A 192 19.87 -14.31 -5.36
N VAL A 193 20.84 -13.69 -4.66
CA VAL A 193 20.56 -12.67 -3.64
C VAL A 193 19.91 -11.43 -4.25
N LEU A 194 20.43 -10.93 -5.39
CA LEU A 194 19.84 -9.77 -6.07
C LEU A 194 18.43 -10.04 -6.61
N LEU A 195 18.18 -11.25 -7.14
CA LEU A 195 16.86 -11.68 -7.63
C LEU A 195 15.84 -11.76 -6.49
N ARG A 196 16.26 -12.18 -5.29
CA ARG A 196 15.42 -12.11 -4.09
C ARG A 196 15.23 -10.69 -3.59
N LEU A 197 16.26 -9.84 -3.59
CA LEU A 197 16.13 -8.44 -3.18
C LEU A 197 15.22 -7.63 -4.10
N TRP A 198 15.15 -7.98 -5.39
CA TRP A 198 14.21 -7.41 -6.34
C TRP A 198 12.74 -7.52 -5.86
N ARG A 199 12.41 -8.58 -5.09
CA ARG A 199 11.10 -8.76 -4.43
C ARG A 199 10.70 -7.58 -3.56
N ILE A 200 11.65 -6.93 -2.89
CA ILE A 200 11.39 -5.73 -2.07
C ILE A 200 10.92 -4.59 -2.98
N GLY A 201 11.61 -4.36 -4.09
CA GLY A 201 11.22 -3.36 -5.09
C GLY A 201 9.82 -3.62 -5.65
N ARG A 202 9.44 -4.89 -5.83
CA ARG A 202 8.09 -5.30 -6.24
C ARG A 202 7.02 -5.02 -5.23
N VAL A 203 7.26 -5.39 -3.97
CA VAL A 203 6.33 -5.11 -2.89
C VAL A 203 6.12 -3.61 -2.77
N VAL A 204 7.19 -2.82 -2.87
CA VAL A 204 7.11 -1.34 -2.85
C VAL A 204 6.32 -0.82 -4.05
N ASN A 205 6.63 -1.26 -5.28
CA ASN A 205 5.93 -0.82 -6.48
C ASN A 205 4.41 -1.13 -6.41
N GLY A 206 4.05 -2.34 -5.97
CA GLY A 206 2.66 -2.73 -5.76
C GLY A 206 1.96 -1.91 -4.66
N ILE A 207 2.65 -1.56 -3.57
CA ILE A 207 2.12 -0.67 -2.52
C ILE A 207 1.92 0.75 -3.06
N VAL A 208 2.91 1.31 -3.77
CA VAL A 208 2.86 2.67 -4.35
C VAL A 208 1.71 2.80 -5.32
N LEU A 209 1.52 1.80 -6.19
CA LEU A 209 0.38 1.74 -7.10
C LEU A 209 -0.94 1.70 -6.31
N SER A 210 -1.06 0.83 -5.30
CA SER A 210 -2.25 0.79 -4.44
C SER A 210 -2.49 2.10 -3.67
N MET A 211 -1.44 2.83 -3.30
CA MET A 211 -1.54 4.09 -2.57
C MET A 211 -1.99 5.23 -3.49
N ASN A 212 -1.40 5.34 -4.68
CA ASN A 212 -1.79 6.35 -5.66
C ASN A 212 -3.25 6.19 -6.05
N THR A 213 -3.72 4.98 -6.35
CA THR A 213 -5.14 4.76 -6.68
C THR A 213 -6.08 5.10 -5.52
N LYS A 214 -5.68 4.82 -4.26
CA LYS A 214 -6.49 5.16 -3.07
C LYS A 214 -6.47 6.67 -2.79
N ALA A 215 -5.32 7.32 -2.96
CA ALA A 215 -5.14 8.76 -2.79
C ALA A 215 -5.94 9.55 -3.83
N GLU A 216 -5.86 9.15 -5.10
CA GLU A 216 -6.63 9.75 -6.20
C GLU A 216 -8.14 9.64 -5.98
N LYS A 217 -8.64 8.49 -5.51
CA LYS A 217 -10.07 8.33 -5.19
C LYS A 217 -10.52 9.26 -4.06
N LYS A 218 -9.67 9.47 -3.06
CA LYS A 218 -9.99 10.37 -1.95
C LYS A 218 -10.01 11.83 -2.42
N ILE A 219 -9.02 12.24 -3.20
CA ILE A 219 -8.92 13.58 -3.79
C ILE A 219 -10.09 13.84 -4.76
N ALA A 220 -10.44 12.86 -5.61
CA ALA A 220 -11.54 13.00 -6.57
C ALA A 220 -12.90 13.19 -5.87
N LYS A 221 -13.14 12.47 -4.77
CA LYS A 221 -14.36 12.62 -3.97
C LYS A 221 -14.43 14.01 -3.34
N GLU A 222 -13.33 14.47 -2.75
CA GLU A 222 -13.26 15.77 -2.09
C GLU A 222 -13.42 16.92 -3.10
N LYS A 223 -12.81 16.79 -4.28
CA LYS A 223 -12.97 17.75 -5.38
C LYS A 223 -14.40 17.82 -5.89
N GLY A 224 -15.09 16.68 -6.05
CA GLY A 224 -16.49 16.64 -6.47
C GLY A 224 -17.45 17.30 -5.48
N LEU A 225 -17.23 17.12 -4.17
CA LEU A 225 -18.01 17.84 -3.15
C LEU A 225 -17.76 19.35 -3.21
N ARG A 226 -16.51 19.76 -3.43
CA ARG A 226 -16.17 21.19 -3.53
C ARG A 226 -16.81 21.84 -4.74
N GLU A 227 -16.76 21.18 -5.90
CA GLU A 227 -17.41 21.66 -7.12
C GLU A 227 -18.95 21.75 -6.96
N ALA A 228 -19.58 20.80 -6.27
CA ALA A 228 -21.01 20.86 -5.97
C ALA A 228 -21.37 22.04 -5.05
N ALA A 229 -20.59 22.27 -3.98
CA ALA A 229 -20.79 23.39 -3.08
C ALA A 229 -20.56 24.75 -3.77
N GLU A 230 -19.53 24.86 -4.62
CA GLU A 230 -19.28 26.06 -5.43
C GLU A 230 -20.45 26.33 -6.41
N ALA A 231 -21.02 25.29 -7.03
CA ALA A 231 -22.17 25.43 -7.91
C ALA A 231 -23.43 25.92 -7.17
N GLU A 232 -23.66 25.46 -5.94
CA GLU A 232 -24.74 25.97 -5.10
C GLU A 232 -24.52 27.45 -4.74
N LEU A 233 -23.29 27.86 -4.39
CA LEU A 233 -22.97 29.25 -4.12
C LEU A 233 -23.22 30.16 -5.33
N VAL A 234 -22.88 29.69 -6.54
CA VAL A 234 -23.17 30.44 -7.79
C VAL A 234 -24.68 30.64 -7.96
N LYS A 235 -25.50 29.60 -7.75
CA LYS A 235 -26.97 29.71 -7.83
C LYS A 235 -27.52 30.74 -6.84
N TYR A 236 -27.07 30.71 -5.58
CA TYR A 236 -27.50 31.69 -4.58
C TYR A 236 -27.04 33.11 -4.91
N ARG A 237 -25.84 33.26 -5.51
CA ARG A 237 -25.32 34.56 -5.96
C ARG A 237 -26.16 35.15 -7.10
N GLU A 238 -26.51 34.34 -8.09
CA GLU A 238 -27.40 34.74 -9.18
C GLU A 238 -28.79 35.13 -8.67
N TYR A 239 -29.37 34.33 -7.76
CA TYR A 239 -30.65 34.63 -7.13
C TYR A 239 -30.62 35.96 -6.36
N CYS A 240 -29.58 36.18 -5.55
CA CYS A 240 -29.40 37.44 -4.84
C CYS A 240 -29.27 38.62 -5.81
N SER A 241 -28.49 38.47 -6.89
CA SER A 241 -28.33 39.52 -7.91
C SER A 241 -29.64 39.85 -8.62
N ALA A 242 -30.46 38.85 -8.94
CA ALA A 242 -31.77 39.05 -9.56
C ALA A 242 -32.73 39.82 -8.63
N GLN A 243 -32.78 39.44 -7.36
CA GLN A 243 -33.59 40.15 -6.35
C GLN A 243 -33.13 41.60 -6.17
N GLU A 244 -31.82 41.85 -6.14
CA GLU A 244 -31.29 43.21 -5.97
C GLU A 244 -31.74 44.12 -7.12
N ARG A 245 -31.71 43.63 -8.37
CA ARG A 245 -32.21 44.38 -9.54
C ARG A 245 -33.70 44.65 -9.48
N GLU A 246 -34.49 43.69 -9.02
CA GLU A 246 -35.94 43.86 -8.86
C GLU A 246 -36.26 44.92 -7.80
N ILE A 247 -35.54 44.90 -6.68
CA ILE A 247 -35.66 45.93 -5.63
C ILE A 247 -35.29 47.31 -6.19
N GLU A 248 -34.20 47.42 -6.94
CA GLU A 248 -33.81 48.69 -7.58
C GLU A 248 -34.87 49.19 -8.56
N ALA A 249 -35.45 48.32 -9.38
CA ALA A 249 -36.52 48.66 -10.31
C ALA A 249 -37.79 49.16 -9.58
N LEU A 250 -38.18 48.47 -8.49
CA LEU A 250 -39.31 48.89 -7.65
C LEU A 250 -39.04 50.23 -6.95
N GLN A 251 -37.82 50.46 -6.48
CA GLN A 251 -37.42 51.74 -5.89
C GLN A 251 -37.51 52.89 -6.88
N LEU A 252 -37.06 52.67 -8.13
CA LEU A 252 -37.19 53.67 -9.20
C LEU A 252 -38.67 54.00 -9.49
N LEU A 253 -39.54 52.98 -9.58
CA LEU A 253 -40.98 53.18 -9.77
C LEU A 253 -41.64 53.95 -8.61
N LEU A 254 -41.30 53.60 -7.36
CA LEU A 254 -41.83 54.30 -6.19
C LEU A 254 -41.39 55.77 -6.14
N THR A 255 -40.14 56.04 -6.52
CA THR A 255 -39.60 57.40 -6.62
C THR A 255 -40.31 58.21 -7.71
N GLN A 256 -40.61 57.58 -8.85
CA GLN A 256 -41.36 58.21 -9.95
C GLN A 256 -42.79 58.60 -9.54
N HIS A 257 -43.40 57.87 -8.60
CA HIS A 257 -44.75 58.13 -8.08
C HIS A 257 -44.77 58.93 -6.76
N ASP A 258 -43.63 59.47 -6.32
CA ASP A 258 -43.47 60.30 -5.11
C ASP A 258 -43.87 59.61 -3.79
N ILE A 259 -43.71 58.27 -3.74
CA ILE A 259 -44.03 57.44 -2.57
C ILE A 259 -42.76 57.23 -1.74
N LYS A 260 -42.71 57.76 -0.52
CA LYS A 260 -41.55 57.60 0.39
C LYS A 260 -41.43 56.15 0.88
N PHE A 261 -40.36 55.46 0.47
CA PHE A 261 -39.99 54.13 0.94
C PHE A 261 -38.65 54.16 1.69
N THR A 262 -38.60 53.63 2.91
CA THR A 262 -37.38 53.51 3.70
C THR A 262 -36.71 52.16 3.40
N LYS A 263 -35.54 52.19 2.75
CA LYS A 263 -34.74 50.98 2.47
C LYS A 263 -34.28 50.36 3.78
N MET A 264 -34.84 49.22 4.16
CA MET A 264 -34.29 48.42 5.27
C MET A 264 -33.00 47.76 4.80
N ALA A 265 -31.92 47.89 5.57
CA ALA A 265 -30.64 47.26 5.26
C ALA A 265 -30.79 45.74 5.29
N LYS A 266 -30.40 45.05 4.22
CA LYS A 266 -30.39 43.58 4.17
C LYS A 266 -29.32 43.08 5.15
N PRO A 267 -29.64 42.25 6.15
CA PRO A 267 -28.62 41.61 6.97
C PRO A 267 -27.75 40.75 6.06
N MET A 268 -26.44 40.96 6.07
CA MET A 268 -25.53 40.09 5.33
C MET A 268 -25.66 38.68 5.93
N PRO A 269 -25.84 37.63 5.12
CA PRO A 269 -25.87 36.27 5.65
C PRO A 269 -24.54 36.03 6.40
N PRO A 270 -24.57 35.35 7.55
CA PRO A 270 -23.35 35.07 8.30
C PRO A 270 -22.40 34.33 7.37
N VAL A 271 -21.25 34.94 7.10
CA VAL A 271 -20.16 34.28 6.39
C VAL A 271 -19.74 33.14 7.29
N SER A 272 -20.02 31.91 6.88
CA SER A 272 -19.42 30.71 7.44
C SER A 272 -17.93 30.76 7.09
N THR A 273 -17.17 31.55 7.86
CA THR A 273 -15.71 31.52 7.81
C THR A 273 -15.30 30.21 8.46
N ILE A 274 -15.29 29.12 7.69
CA ILE A 274 -14.44 27.98 8.03
C ILE A 274 -13.03 28.53 7.89
N ASN A 275 -12.52 29.07 8.99
CA ASN A 275 -11.20 29.67 9.03
C ASN A 275 -10.20 28.53 9.16
N VAL A 276 -9.88 27.90 8.04
CA VAL A 276 -8.90 26.80 7.95
C VAL A 276 -7.55 27.20 8.59
N VAL A 277 -7.23 28.50 8.58
CA VAL A 277 -6.02 29.05 9.20
C VAL A 277 -6.09 29.02 10.74
N ALA A 278 -7.28 29.19 11.34
CA ALA A 278 -7.43 29.17 12.79
C ALA A 278 -7.27 27.77 13.39
N GLU A 279 -7.81 26.73 12.72
CA GLU A 279 -7.61 25.34 13.14
C GLU A 279 -6.15 24.91 13.01
N VAL A 280 -5.47 25.29 11.92
CA VAL A 280 -4.04 24.98 11.74
C VAL A 280 -3.19 25.72 12.77
N ASN A 281 -3.48 26.99 13.06
CA ASN A 281 -2.77 27.73 14.11
C ASN A 281 -3.05 27.17 15.51
N GLN A 282 -4.28 26.75 15.82
CA GLN A 282 -4.59 26.09 17.10
C GLN A 282 -3.85 24.77 17.25
N TYR A 283 -3.72 23.99 16.18
CA TYR A 283 -2.99 22.73 16.20
C TYR A 283 -1.47 22.95 16.36
N ILE A 284 -0.90 23.93 15.67
CA ILE A 284 0.51 24.31 15.79
C ILE A 284 0.82 24.88 17.18
N GLU A 285 -0.07 25.72 17.73
CA GLU A 285 0.05 26.23 19.10
C GLU A 285 -0.04 25.10 20.13
N ALA A 286 -0.96 24.14 19.96
CA ALA A 286 -1.07 22.99 20.84
C ALA A 286 0.20 22.11 20.82
N ILE A 287 0.81 21.91 19.64
CA ILE A 287 2.10 21.20 19.52
C ILE A 287 3.23 21.99 20.21
N ARG A 288 3.30 23.31 19.98
CA ARG A 288 4.34 24.16 20.56
C ARG A 288 4.26 24.24 22.08
N VAL A 289 3.04 24.23 22.64
CA VAL A 289 2.81 24.18 24.09
C VAL A 289 3.22 22.82 24.66
N ALA A 290 2.92 21.72 23.96
CA ALA A 290 3.34 20.37 24.37
C ALA A 290 4.88 20.22 24.37
N ASP A 291 5.56 20.71 23.33
CA ASP A 291 7.03 20.72 23.25
C ASP A 291 7.66 21.56 24.37
N SER A 292 7.09 22.74 24.67
CA SER A 292 7.60 23.61 25.74
C SER A 292 7.37 23.07 27.15
N ALA A 293 6.40 22.17 27.32
CA ALA A 293 6.11 21.53 28.61
C ALA A 293 7.13 20.43 28.92
N ASP A 294 7.59 19.68 27.92
CA ASP A 294 8.62 18.65 28.07
C ASP A 294 10.01 19.26 28.40
N ASP A 295 10.36 20.41 27.81
CA ASP A 295 11.63 21.12 28.12
C ASP A 295 11.68 21.71 29.55
N SER A 296 10.53 21.84 30.22
CA SER A 296 10.44 22.38 31.60
C SER A 296 10.40 21.29 32.68
N ALA A 297 10.36 20.02 32.28
CA ALA A 297 10.24 18.86 33.18
C ALA A 297 11.55 18.05 33.35
N THR A 298 12.65 18.47 32.73
CA THR A 298 14.03 17.98 32.95
C THR A 298 14.89 18.98 33.69
#